data_AF-A0A2S9F3B7-F1
#
_entry.id   AF-A0A2S9F3B7-F1
#
_cell.length_a   1.000
_cell.length_b   1.000
_cell.length_c   1.000
_cell.angle_alpha   90.00
_cell.angle_beta   90.00
_cell.angle_gamma   90.00
#
_symmetry.space_group_name_H-M   'P 1'
#
loop_
_entity.id
_entity.type
_entity.pdbx_description
1 polymer ?
#
loop_
_entity_poly.entity_id
_entity_poly.type
_entity_poly.pdbx_seq_one_letter_code
_entity_poly.pdbx_strand_id
1 'polypeptide(L)' 'MAGSDTDRTGAINLDPSSLREAFGHFPTGVIAIAAEVDGTRVGLAASTFVPVSLDPPLVSFCVQNSSTTWPRL' A
#
# COMPACT_ATOMS: atom_id res chain seq x y z
N MET A 1 27.12 22.89 -32.45
CA MET A 1 26.47 22.35 -33.66
C MET A 1 26.71 20.85 -33.66
N ALA A 2 25.76 19.97 -33.35
CA ALA A 2 24.32 20.07 -33.23
C ALA A 2 23.86 19.42 -31.91
N GLY A 3 22.99 20.12 -31.19
CA GLY A 3 22.07 19.47 -30.27
C GLY A 3 20.96 18.83 -31.10
N SER A 4 20.77 17.54 -30.93
CA SER A 4 19.61 16.78 -31.42
C SER A 4 19.01 16.09 -30.21
N ASP A 5 18.16 16.78 -29.44
CA ASP A 5 16.69 16.61 -29.50
C ASP A 5 16.27 15.14 -29.60
N THR A 6 16.79 14.31 -28.68
CA THR A 6 16.29 12.97 -28.46
C THR A 6 15.66 12.93 -27.08
N ASP A 7 14.35 12.73 -27.09
CA ASP A 7 13.45 12.45 -25.96
C ASP A 7 12.95 13.65 -25.12
N ARG A 8 12.08 14.46 -25.73
CA ARG A 8 11.17 15.37 -25.02
C ARG A 8 9.81 14.71 -24.75
N THR A 9 9.78 13.40 -24.54
CA THR A 9 8.68 12.74 -23.83
C THR A 9 9.20 12.54 -22.42
N GLY A 10 8.84 13.42 -21.48
CA GLY A 10 9.30 13.32 -20.10
C GLY A 10 8.92 11.97 -19.51
N ALA A 11 9.83 10.99 -19.57
CA ALA A 11 9.64 9.69 -18.96
C ALA A 11 9.57 9.94 -17.45
N ILE A 12 8.35 9.87 -16.89
CA ILE A 12 8.17 9.94 -15.45
C ILE A 12 8.98 8.78 -14.88
N ASN A 13 10.00 9.10 -14.09
CA ASN A 13 10.81 8.10 -13.42
C ASN A 13 9.93 7.43 -12.34
N LEU A 14 9.38 6.26 -12.66
CA LEU A 14 8.50 5.48 -11.78
C LEU A 14 9.29 4.52 -10.87
N ASP A 15 10.46 4.93 -10.40
CA ASP A 15 11.22 4.10 -9.46
C ASP A 15 10.47 3.97 -8.11
N PRO A 16 10.72 2.89 -7.35
CA PRO A 16 9.98 2.61 -6.11
C PRO A 16 10.09 3.69 -5.03
N SER A 17 11.16 4.50 -5.03
CA SER A 17 11.32 5.59 -4.06
C SER A 17 10.48 6.79 -4.46
N SER A 18 10.52 7.19 -5.75
CA SER A 18 9.69 8.24 -6.32
C SER A 18 8.19 7.94 -6.18
N LEU A 19 7.78 6.69 -6.43
CA LEU A 19 6.39 6.27 -6.23
C LEU A 19 5.96 6.31 -4.76
N ARG A 20 6.83 5.89 -3.84
CA ARG A 20 6.53 5.93 -2.40
C ARG A 20 6.37 7.36 -1.91
N GLU A 21 7.22 8.27 -2.37
CA GLU A 21 7.11 9.70 -2.06
C GLU A 21 5.78 10.25 -2.59
N ALA A 22 5.48 10.02 -3.88
CA ALA A 22 4.24 10.47 -4.50
C ALA A 22 2.98 9.94 -3.77
N PHE A 23 2.95 8.67 -3.39
CA PHE A 23 1.82 8.10 -2.64
C PHE A 23 1.71 8.61 -1.20
N GLY A 24 2.83 9.01 -0.58
CA GLY A 24 2.84 9.61 0.75
C GLY A 24 2.13 10.96 0.83
N HIS A 25 1.92 11.64 -0.30
CA HIS A 25 1.19 12.92 -0.35
C HIS A 25 -0.32 12.75 -0.13
N PHE A 26 -0.87 11.54 -0.27
CA PHE A 26 -2.26 11.25 0.05
C PHE A 26 -2.36 10.74 1.50
N PRO A 27 -2.83 11.56 2.45
CA PRO A 27 -2.84 11.18 3.86
C PRO A 27 -3.82 10.03 4.12
N THR A 28 -3.39 9.06 4.91
CA THR A 28 -4.24 7.94 5.36
C THR A 28 -4.18 7.78 6.87
N GLY A 29 -5.25 7.23 7.44
CA GLY A 29 -5.23 6.75 8.82
C GLY A 29 -4.36 5.49 8.95
N VAL A 30 -3.97 5.18 10.18
CA VAL A 30 -3.31 3.91 10.51
C VAL A 30 -4.25 3.09 11.39
N ILE A 31 -4.41 1.83 11.04
CA ILE A 31 -5.20 0.86 11.81
C ILE A 31 -4.34 -0.33 12.23
N ALA A 32 -4.80 -1.04 13.26
CA ALA A 32 -4.30 -2.37 13.61
C ALA A 32 -5.34 -3.41 13.20
N ILE A 33 -4.96 -4.31 12.30
CA ILE A 33 -5.71 -5.52 11.97
C ILE A 33 -5.22 -6.59 12.95
N ALA A 34 -6.10 -7.10 13.81
CA ALA A 34 -5.71 -8.04 14.85
C ALA A 34 -6.71 -9.17 15.01
N ALA A 35 -6.20 -10.34 15.37
CA ALA A 35 -6.99 -11.53 15.68
C ALA A 35 -6.33 -12.32 16.81
N GLU A 36 -7.11 -13.20 17.42
CA GLU A 36 -6.59 -14.28 18.25
C GLU A 36 -6.69 -15.57 17.45
N VAL A 37 -5.53 -16.19 17.19
CA VAL A 37 -5.42 -17.44 16.43
C VAL A 37 -4.78 -18.47 17.36
N ASP A 38 -5.50 -19.57 17.62
CA ASP A 38 -5.06 -20.64 18.53
C ASP A 38 -4.58 -20.14 19.92
N GLY A 39 -5.31 -19.17 20.48
CA GLY A 39 -4.98 -18.55 21.78
C GLY A 39 -3.79 -17.58 21.75
N THR A 40 -3.23 -17.31 20.56
CA THR A 40 -2.15 -16.34 20.36
C THR A 40 -2.68 -15.06 19.71
N ARG A 41 -2.40 -13.91 20.32
CA ARG A 41 -2.73 -12.60 19.75
C ARG A 41 -1.76 -12.25 18.63
N VAL A 42 -2.28 -11.99 17.44
CA VAL A 42 -1.51 -11.59 16.25
C VAL A 42 -2.08 -10.28 15.73
N GLY A 43 -1.23 -9.40 15.20
CA GLY A 43 -1.68 -8.15 14.62
C GLY A 43 -0.72 -7.56 13.60
N LEU A 44 -1.29 -6.82 12.66
CA LEU A 44 -0.62 -6.14 11.55
C LEU A 44 -1.07 -4.68 11.52
N ALA A 45 -0.10 -3.75 11.51
CA ALA A 45 -0.38 -2.34 11.25
C ALA A 45 -0.60 -2.14 9.74
N ALA A 46 -1.66 -1.45 9.36
CA ALA A 46 -1.98 -1.14 7.97
C ALA A 46 -2.45 0.31 7.81
N SER A 47 -2.02 0.94 6.72
CA SER A 47 -2.51 2.24 6.26
C SER A 47 -3.33 2.13 4.96
N THR A 48 -3.63 0.90 4.54
CA THR A 48 -4.29 0.55 3.27
C THR A 48 -5.78 0.21 3.44
N PHE A 49 -6.39 0.57 4.57
CA PHE A 49 -7.78 0.27 4.86
C PHE A 49 -8.74 1.07 3.98
N VAL A 50 -9.69 0.39 3.33
CA VAL A 50 -10.70 0.98 2.46
C VAL A 50 -12.06 0.35 2.73
N PRO A 51 -13.08 1.10 3.19
CA PRO A 51 -14.46 0.63 3.18
C PRO A 51 -14.93 0.41 1.74
N VAL A 52 -15.52 -0.75 1.42
CA VAL A 52 -15.92 -1.07 0.04
C VAL A 52 -17.43 -1.26 -0.13
N SER A 53 -18.16 -1.65 0.91
CA SER A 53 -19.62 -1.79 0.84
C SER A 53 -20.25 -1.62 2.22
N LEU A 54 -21.48 -1.10 2.25
CA LEU A 54 -22.31 -1.01 3.45
C LEU A 54 -23.31 -2.16 3.55
N ASP A 55 -23.78 -2.67 2.42
CA ASP A 55 -24.69 -3.82 2.35
C ASP A 55 -24.29 -4.76 1.20
N PRO A 56 -23.63 -5.89 1.49
CA PRO A 56 -23.15 -6.32 2.81
C PRO A 56 -22.02 -5.41 3.33
N PRO A 57 -21.79 -5.33 4.65
CA PRO A 57 -20.73 -4.51 5.23
C PRO A 57 -19.36 -5.14 4.94
N LEU A 58 -18.58 -4.52 4.05
CA LEU A 58 -17.30 -5.02 3.57
C LEU A 58 -16.22 -3.94 3.61
N VAL A 59 -14.99 -4.39 3.84
CA VAL A 59 -13.77 -3.58 3.81
C VAL A 59 -12.68 -4.31 3.03
N SER A 60 -11.70 -3.58 2.54
CA SER A 60 -10.50 -4.11 1.89
C SER A 60 -9.25 -3.51 2.52
N PHE A 61 -8.15 -4.26 2.47
CA PHE A 61 -6.82 -3.79 2.82
C PHE A 61 -5.79 -4.56 2.00
N CYS A 62 -4.65 -3.93 1.75
CA CYS A 62 -3.56 -4.51 0.96
C CYS A 62 -2.41 -4.93 1.86
N VAL A 63 -1.91 -6.15 1.64
CA VAL A 63 -0.78 -6.74 2.37
C VAL A 63 0.36 -7.02 1.40
N GLN A 64 1.60 -6.82 1.82
CA GLN A 64 2.75 -7.25 1.03
C GLN A 64 2.82 -8.78 0.96
N ASN A 65 3.10 -9.33 -0.22
CA ASN A 65 3.29 -10.78 -0.41
C ASN A 65 4.43 -11.36 0.46
N SER A 66 5.40 -10.54 0.86
CA SER A 66 6.49 -10.90 1.74
C SER A 66 6.14 -10.84 3.24
N SER A 67 4.89 -10.54 3.60
CA SER A 67 4.45 -10.43 4.99
C SER A 67 4.60 -11.77 5.70
N THR A 68 5.30 -11.77 6.82
CA THR A 68 5.41 -12.92 7.72
C THR A 68 4.28 -12.96 8.76
N THR A 69 3.56 -11.85 8.95
CA THR A 69 2.43 -11.75 9.88
C THR A 69 1.13 -12.22 9.25
N TRP A 70 0.89 -11.92 7.97
CA TRP A 70 -0.37 -12.24 7.30
C TRP A 70 -0.69 -13.74 7.23
N PRO A 71 0.26 -14.66 6.96
CA PRO A 71 -0.02 -16.09 7.03
C PRO A 71 -0.37 -16.62 8.43
N ARG A 72 -0.19 -15.81 9.48
CA ARG A 72 -0.49 -16.15 10.88
C ARG A 72 -1.79 -15.53 11.39
N LEU A 73 -2.36 -14.60 10.62
CA LEU A 73 -3.67 -13.98 10.87
C LEU A 73 -4.75 -14.80 10.15
#